data_AF-A0A2M8PT04-F1
#
_entry.id   AF-A0A2M8PT04-F1
#
_cell.length_a   1.000
_cell.length_b   1.000
_cell.length_c   1.000
_cell.angle_alpha   90.00
_cell.angle_beta   90.00
_cell.angle_gamma   90.00
#
_symmetry.space_group_name_H-M   'P 1'
#
loop_
_entity.id
_entity.type
_entity.pdbx_description
1 polymer ?
#
loop_
_entity_poly.entity_id
_entity_poly.type
_entity_poly.pdbx_seq_one_letter_code
_entity_poly.pdbx_strand_id
1 'polypeptide(L)'
;MMRLTDYQWSRNPRGLHVQRALITPLDYSRWSQPNFGWVKLVAAREEYVNDALDFMNMGITPIVRLWRPRFGAAPFNAELRALTDMYLNVGVKWFEFYNEPNLGVEWPEGFEPDWRNTAGVIVPLMENWLVWAEYIISRGGYPGFIPLAESDNLPFAAIHWMDAFLNYMAQNRFERFQNVLANGMYVATHPYILNHFYQEVPGRGPTSVRQPLNQRAQEPGWHFEYPYDPFQQSLDPGRTVYGGTRLTPNGDPVGLIAMGRMFNERARALFGTQAVPVVGTEGGIWPFPRQNGPAEQQDTRYPSYNHESHAEATVAMFEWIARQAPPWFFGVCLWKEDDYYYPEGGHARAIDRLREIPPILKNVPAIDVMGEGFVPGFGPFVGPAPIHGQADFHMMILAPGLDSRFFFETAQGYWNVFRPVVVTDTNLIEFIPNDRSLAVTVISPPELVDTMTSLIQERYPNVFLDLVISEDTSEIAALFNERARRGLRFG
;
A
#
# COMPACT_ATOMS: atom_id res chain seq x y z
N MET A 1 -18.73 -3.16 -6.21
CA MET A 1 -17.79 -2.11 -5.79
C MET A 1 -17.64 -2.19 -4.28
N MET A 2 -16.45 -1.95 -3.76
CA MET A 2 -16.22 -1.97 -2.32
C MET A 2 -16.66 -0.65 -1.68
N ARG A 3 -17.32 -0.74 -0.52
CA ARG A 3 -17.65 0.40 0.34
C ARG A 3 -16.73 0.43 1.56
N LEU A 4 -16.62 1.58 2.21
CA LEU A 4 -15.86 1.73 3.45
C LEU A 4 -16.35 0.77 4.56
N THR A 5 -17.64 0.42 4.57
CA THR A 5 -18.21 -0.57 5.51
C THR A 5 -17.79 -2.00 5.23
N ASP A 6 -17.42 -2.32 3.99
CA ASP A 6 -17.15 -3.71 3.57
C ASP A 6 -15.74 -4.18 3.98
N TYR A 7 -14.85 -3.25 4.35
CA TYR A 7 -13.52 -3.55 4.90
C TYR A 7 -13.63 -4.24 6.26
N GLN A 8 -12.88 -5.34 6.42
CA GLN A 8 -12.83 -6.11 7.66
C GLN A 8 -11.72 -5.61 8.58
N TRP A 9 -12.10 -5.06 9.73
CA TRP A 9 -11.20 -4.62 10.79
C TRP A 9 -11.96 -4.42 12.11
N SER A 10 -11.23 -4.17 13.20
CA SER A 10 -11.74 -4.06 14.58
C SER A 10 -12.68 -2.88 14.85
N ARG A 11 -12.74 -1.89 13.94
CA ARG A 11 -13.37 -0.56 14.14
C ARG A 11 -12.75 0.28 15.26
N ASN A 12 -11.73 -0.21 15.95
CA ASN A 12 -11.03 0.52 16.99
C ASN A 12 -9.83 1.25 16.34
N PRO A 13 -9.78 2.59 16.38
CA PRO A 13 -8.77 3.36 15.66
C PRO A 13 -7.37 3.29 16.28
N ARG A 14 -7.25 2.73 17.48
CA ARG A 14 -5.98 2.60 18.21
C ARG A 14 -5.08 1.57 17.55
N GLY A 15 -3.86 1.91 17.18
CA GLY A 15 -2.87 0.94 16.74
C GLY A 15 -1.51 1.11 17.39
N LEU A 16 -0.68 0.08 17.30
CA LEU A 16 0.73 0.13 17.71
C LEU A 16 1.62 -0.65 16.76
N HIS A 17 2.76 -0.07 16.40
CA HIS A 17 3.78 -0.64 15.52
C HIS A 17 4.80 -1.46 16.32
N VAL A 18 5.16 -2.67 15.86
CA VAL A 18 6.20 -3.50 16.49
C VAL A 18 7.58 -2.84 16.44
N GLN A 19 8.48 -3.16 17.35
CA GLN A 19 9.79 -2.50 17.39
C GLN A 19 10.60 -2.67 16.09
N ARG A 20 10.61 -3.89 15.53
CA ARG A 20 11.38 -4.25 14.32
C ARG A 20 10.91 -5.58 13.72
N ALA A 21 11.56 -6.03 12.65
CA ALA A 21 11.37 -7.38 12.13
C ALA A 21 12.01 -8.44 13.05
N LEU A 22 11.57 -9.70 12.92
CA LEU A 22 12.17 -10.86 13.61
C LEU A 22 12.17 -10.78 15.15
N ILE A 23 11.10 -10.26 15.78
CA ILE A 23 10.96 -10.20 17.26
C ILE A 23 9.79 -11.03 17.79
N THR A 24 9.81 -12.34 17.55
CA THR A 24 8.85 -13.29 18.11
C THR A 24 9.47 -14.06 19.30
N PRO A 25 8.70 -14.45 20.34
CA PRO A 25 7.28 -14.16 20.55
C PRO A 25 7.03 -12.71 20.97
N LEU A 26 5.88 -12.16 20.56
CA LEU A 26 5.43 -10.85 21.00
C LEU A 26 4.75 -10.92 22.38
N ASP A 27 4.89 -9.86 23.16
CA ASP A 27 4.12 -9.68 24.40
C ASP A 27 2.76 -9.05 24.07
N TYR A 28 1.74 -9.88 23.86
CA TYR A 28 0.39 -9.43 23.51
C TYR A 28 -0.24 -8.48 24.54
N SER A 29 0.26 -8.46 25.79
CA SER A 29 -0.25 -7.54 26.81
C SER A 29 -0.01 -6.08 26.45
N ARG A 30 0.99 -5.81 25.60
CA ARG A 30 1.30 -4.46 25.09
C ARG A 30 0.24 -3.90 24.16
N TRP A 31 -0.50 -4.78 23.49
CA TRP A 31 -1.63 -4.38 22.64
C TRP A 31 -2.96 -4.49 23.38
N SER A 32 -3.17 -5.57 24.14
CA SER A 32 -4.46 -5.84 24.76
C SER A 32 -4.76 -4.92 25.94
N GLN A 33 -3.80 -4.62 26.82
CA GLN A 33 -4.06 -3.78 28.00
C GLN A 33 -4.48 -2.34 27.64
N PRO A 34 -3.83 -1.65 26.69
CA PRO A 34 -4.26 -0.31 26.27
C PRO A 34 -5.44 -0.32 25.29
N ASN A 35 -6.00 -1.51 25.04
CA ASN A 35 -7.11 -1.76 24.13
C ASN A 35 -6.81 -1.26 22.70
N PHE A 36 -5.69 -1.68 22.13
CA PHE A 36 -5.42 -1.43 20.71
C PHE A 36 -6.35 -2.24 19.82
N GLY A 37 -6.69 -1.68 18.66
CA GLY A 37 -7.49 -2.28 17.60
C GLY A 37 -6.69 -2.70 16.37
N TRP A 38 -5.46 -2.22 16.26
CA TRP A 38 -4.53 -2.54 15.19
C TRP A 38 -3.17 -2.95 15.73
N VAL A 39 -2.50 -3.84 15.00
CA VAL A 39 -1.09 -4.14 15.16
C VAL A 39 -0.40 -4.05 13.81
N LYS A 40 0.67 -3.26 13.73
CA LYS A 40 1.52 -3.21 12.55
C LYS A 40 2.72 -4.13 12.74
N LEU A 41 2.81 -5.16 11.90
CA LEU A 41 3.83 -6.20 11.92
C LEU A 41 4.81 -5.98 10.75
N VAL A 42 6.11 -6.00 11.05
CA VAL A 42 7.18 -5.87 10.03
C VAL A 42 7.77 -7.25 9.77
N ALA A 43 7.15 -8.01 8.86
CA ALA A 43 7.48 -9.42 8.65
C ALA A 43 8.63 -9.60 7.65
N ALA A 44 9.73 -10.21 8.09
CA ALA A 44 10.80 -10.68 7.21
C ALA A 44 10.50 -12.08 6.67
N ARG A 45 9.89 -12.94 7.49
CA ARG A 45 9.55 -14.33 7.24
C ARG A 45 8.22 -14.66 7.94
N GLU A 46 8.02 -15.93 8.25
CA GLU A 46 6.84 -16.47 8.92
C GLU A 46 6.72 -16.12 10.42
N GLU A 47 7.61 -15.29 10.97
CA GLU A 47 7.73 -15.08 12.43
C GLU A 47 6.44 -14.60 13.11
N TYR A 48 5.58 -13.88 12.39
CA TYR A 48 4.33 -13.34 12.94
C TYR A 48 3.07 -14.07 12.46
N VAL A 49 3.18 -15.21 11.76
CA VAL A 49 1.99 -15.90 11.23
C VAL A 49 1.06 -16.34 12.37
N ASN A 50 1.63 -16.94 13.43
CA ASN A 50 0.86 -17.32 14.61
C ASN A 50 0.43 -16.09 15.42
N ASP A 51 1.34 -15.11 15.59
CA ASP A 51 1.02 -13.86 16.30
C ASP A 51 -0.18 -13.14 15.67
N ALA A 52 -0.26 -13.09 14.33
CA ALA A 52 -1.37 -12.48 13.61
C ALA A 52 -2.71 -13.19 13.89
N LEU A 53 -2.72 -14.53 13.97
CA LEU A 53 -3.91 -15.30 14.34
C LEU A 53 -4.34 -14.97 15.77
N ASP A 54 -3.40 -14.92 16.71
CA ASP A 54 -3.69 -14.61 18.10
C ASP A 54 -4.21 -13.17 18.27
N PHE A 55 -3.64 -12.19 17.57
CA PHE A 55 -4.18 -10.83 17.54
C PHE A 55 -5.62 -10.78 17.00
N MET A 56 -5.91 -11.49 15.91
CA MET A 56 -7.27 -11.54 15.36
C MET A 56 -8.26 -12.19 16.34
N ASN A 57 -7.84 -13.23 17.07
CA ASN A 57 -8.65 -13.84 18.14
C ASN A 57 -8.92 -12.87 19.31
N MET A 58 -8.04 -11.89 19.53
CA MET A 58 -8.22 -10.80 20.50
C MET A 58 -9.00 -9.60 19.93
N GLY A 59 -9.46 -9.65 18.68
CA GLY A 59 -10.14 -8.54 18.02
C GLY A 59 -9.21 -7.41 17.58
N ILE A 60 -7.90 -7.68 17.45
CA ILE A 60 -6.87 -6.75 17.01
C ILE A 60 -6.55 -7.06 15.55
N THR A 61 -6.68 -6.08 14.67
CA THR A 61 -6.48 -6.26 13.22
C THR A 61 -5.01 -6.12 12.83
N PRO A 62 -4.38 -7.18 12.27
CA PRO A 62 -3.00 -7.11 11.82
C PRO A 62 -2.87 -6.42 10.47
N ILE A 63 -1.86 -5.56 10.35
CA ILE A 63 -1.31 -5.04 9.11
C ILE A 63 0.09 -5.62 8.94
N VAL A 64 0.36 -6.33 7.85
CA VAL A 64 1.65 -7.00 7.61
C VAL A 64 2.42 -6.24 6.53
N ARG A 65 3.54 -5.62 6.90
CA ARG A 65 4.55 -5.13 5.95
C ARG A 65 5.50 -6.27 5.60
N LEU A 66 5.62 -6.57 4.31
CA LEU A 66 6.62 -7.51 3.80
C LEU A 66 7.99 -6.81 3.77
N TRP A 67 8.82 -7.05 4.78
CA TRP A 67 10.08 -6.33 4.94
C TRP A 67 11.24 -7.03 4.26
N ARG A 68 12.01 -6.27 3.48
CA ARG A 68 13.32 -6.64 2.97
C ARG A 68 14.26 -5.45 3.17
N PRO A 69 15.50 -5.68 3.62
CA PRO A 69 16.45 -4.59 3.81
C PRO A 69 16.80 -3.98 2.44
N ARG A 70 16.76 -2.64 2.33
CA ARG A 70 17.21 -1.90 1.14
C ARG A 70 16.54 -2.40 -0.15
N PHE A 71 15.24 -2.66 -0.08
CA PHE A 71 14.50 -3.32 -1.14
C PHE A 71 14.37 -2.48 -2.42
N GLY A 72 14.41 -1.15 -2.29
CA GLY A 72 14.25 -0.21 -3.39
C GLY A 72 12.96 -0.50 -4.18
N ALA A 73 13.09 -0.62 -5.50
CA ALA A 73 12.00 -0.96 -6.40
C ALA A 73 11.97 -2.46 -6.80
N ALA A 74 12.51 -3.37 -5.97
CA ALA A 74 12.57 -4.79 -6.32
C ALA A 74 11.17 -5.43 -6.47
N PRO A 75 11.03 -6.45 -7.35
CA PRO A 75 9.72 -7.00 -7.72
C PRO A 75 9.15 -7.96 -6.67
N PHE A 76 7.82 -8.15 -6.74
CA PHE A 76 7.13 -9.18 -5.97
C PHE A 76 7.47 -10.57 -6.54
N ASN A 77 8.39 -11.27 -5.89
CA ASN A 77 8.90 -12.56 -6.34
C ASN A 77 8.15 -13.75 -5.70
N ALA A 78 8.52 -14.97 -6.11
CA ALA A 78 7.87 -16.20 -5.62
C ALA A 78 8.03 -16.42 -4.10
N GLU A 79 9.15 -16.00 -3.51
CA GLU A 79 9.38 -16.09 -2.06
C GLU A 79 8.41 -15.17 -1.30
N LEU A 80 8.32 -13.90 -1.72
CA LEU A 80 7.39 -12.93 -1.13
C LEU A 80 5.93 -13.36 -1.32
N ARG A 81 5.60 -13.99 -2.46
CA ARG A 81 4.30 -14.60 -2.70
C ARG A 81 3.99 -15.71 -1.70
N ALA A 82 4.90 -16.68 -1.56
CA ALA A 82 4.73 -17.78 -0.61
C ALA A 82 4.56 -17.26 0.81
N LEU A 83 5.35 -16.25 1.20
CA LEU A 83 5.25 -15.61 2.50
C LEU A 83 3.88 -14.92 2.70
N THR A 84 3.44 -14.16 1.69
CA THR A 84 2.13 -13.49 1.72
C THR A 84 1.00 -14.50 1.89
N ASP A 85 1.09 -15.64 1.19
CA ASP A 85 0.11 -16.72 1.28
C ASP A 85 0.00 -17.32 2.69
N MET A 86 1.10 -17.41 3.43
CA MET A 86 1.05 -17.88 4.83
C MET A 86 0.18 -16.96 5.70
N TYR A 87 0.34 -15.64 5.57
CA TYR A 87 -0.46 -14.66 6.31
C TYR A 87 -1.92 -14.61 5.84
N LEU A 88 -2.16 -14.67 4.53
CA LEU A 88 -3.52 -14.75 3.98
C LEU A 88 -4.26 -16.00 4.48
N ASN A 89 -3.58 -17.14 4.55
CA ASN A 89 -4.16 -18.42 4.98
C ASN A 89 -4.61 -18.43 6.45
N VAL A 90 -3.98 -17.61 7.31
CA VAL A 90 -4.43 -17.43 8.71
C VAL A 90 -5.48 -16.31 8.86
N GLY A 91 -5.83 -15.62 7.78
CA GLY A 91 -6.91 -14.63 7.75
C GLY A 91 -6.48 -13.17 7.69
N VAL A 92 -5.16 -12.88 7.64
CA VAL A 92 -4.69 -11.49 7.51
C VAL A 92 -5.22 -10.88 6.22
N LYS A 93 -5.71 -9.63 6.31
CA LYS A 93 -6.24 -8.89 5.18
C LYS A 93 -5.41 -7.69 4.77
N TRP A 94 -4.70 -7.03 5.68
CA TRP A 94 -4.07 -5.74 5.41
C TRP A 94 -2.58 -5.92 5.17
N PHE A 95 -2.08 -5.46 4.02
CA PHE A 95 -0.68 -5.66 3.64
C PHE A 95 -0.03 -4.38 3.13
N GLU A 96 1.29 -4.29 3.32
CA GLU A 96 2.16 -3.28 2.72
C GLU A 96 3.38 -3.93 2.07
N PHE A 97 3.81 -3.36 0.95
CA PHE A 97 4.90 -3.90 0.15
C PHE A 97 6.17 -3.06 0.21
N TYR A 98 6.04 -1.77 -0.10
CA TYR A 98 7.12 -0.81 0.00
C TYR A 98 6.93 0.09 1.21
N ASN A 99 8.00 0.77 1.61
CA ASN A 99 8.01 1.71 2.71
C ASN A 99 8.90 2.87 2.35
N GLU A 100 8.39 4.09 2.50
CA GLU A 100 9.14 5.34 2.40
C GLU A 100 10.20 5.35 1.27
N PRO A 101 9.83 5.00 0.01
CA PRO A 101 10.79 4.96 -1.10
C PRO A 101 11.38 6.35 -1.39
N ASN A 102 10.83 7.41 -0.81
CA ASN A 102 11.41 8.74 -0.81
C ASN A 102 12.63 8.89 0.11
N LEU A 103 13.05 7.86 0.85
CA LEU A 103 14.27 7.88 1.66
C LEU A 103 15.33 6.93 1.09
N GLY A 104 16.58 7.42 0.94
CA GLY A 104 17.69 6.61 0.43
C GLY A 104 18.04 5.36 1.28
N VAL A 105 17.64 5.33 2.56
CA VAL A 105 17.85 4.17 3.45
C VAL A 105 17.08 2.92 2.99
N GLU A 106 15.99 3.11 2.24
CA GLU A 106 15.16 2.02 1.72
C GLU A 106 15.71 1.45 0.40
N TRP A 107 16.80 2.02 -0.13
CA TRP A 107 17.42 1.62 -1.40
C TRP A 107 18.79 0.95 -1.20
N PRO A 108 19.27 0.21 -2.21
CA PRO A 108 20.65 -0.30 -2.25
C PRO A 108 21.65 0.80 -1.92
N GLU A 109 22.74 0.43 -1.24
CA GLU A 109 23.75 1.39 -0.79
C GLU A 109 24.29 2.21 -1.96
N GLY A 110 24.33 3.54 -1.78
CA GLY A 110 24.79 4.49 -2.79
C GLY A 110 23.72 4.90 -3.82
N PHE A 111 22.49 4.38 -3.74
CA PHE A 111 21.39 4.83 -4.59
C PHE A 111 20.61 5.97 -3.93
N GLU A 112 20.55 7.12 -4.60
CA GLU A 112 19.75 8.28 -4.17
C GLU A 112 18.47 8.36 -5.00
N PRO A 113 17.30 8.06 -4.41
CA PRO A 113 16.04 8.09 -5.12
C PRO A 113 15.57 9.51 -5.45
N ASP A 114 14.92 9.67 -6.61
CA ASP A 114 14.40 10.96 -7.07
C ASP A 114 13.06 10.77 -7.79
N TRP A 115 12.03 11.48 -7.35
CA TRP A 115 10.69 11.43 -7.94
C TRP A 115 10.66 11.90 -9.41
N ARG A 116 11.67 12.68 -9.83
CA ARG A 116 11.83 13.14 -11.23
C ARG A 116 12.40 12.05 -12.14
N ASN A 117 13.00 11.00 -11.57
CA ASN A 117 13.54 9.88 -12.34
C ASN A 117 12.43 8.88 -12.67
N THR A 118 11.60 9.21 -13.65
CA THR A 118 10.45 8.37 -14.01
C THR A 118 10.86 6.95 -14.40
N ALA A 119 11.85 6.80 -15.28
CA ALA A 119 12.23 5.49 -15.82
C ALA A 119 12.93 4.59 -14.80
N GLY A 120 13.83 5.15 -13.97
CA GLY A 120 14.64 4.39 -13.03
C GLY A 120 14.02 4.19 -11.65
N VAL A 121 13.02 4.99 -11.28
CA VAL A 121 12.42 4.98 -9.93
C VAL A 121 10.91 4.80 -9.99
N ILE A 122 10.17 5.70 -10.66
CA ILE A 122 8.70 5.71 -10.61
C ILE A 122 8.11 4.48 -11.32
N VAL A 123 8.52 4.22 -12.56
CA VAL A 123 8.04 3.08 -13.36
C VAL A 123 8.24 1.75 -12.63
N PRO A 124 9.45 1.37 -12.20
CA PRO A 124 9.63 0.07 -11.54
C PRO A 124 8.88 -0.02 -10.21
N LEU A 125 8.79 1.05 -9.41
CA LEU A 125 7.99 1.04 -8.18
C LEU A 125 6.51 0.79 -8.46
N MET A 126 5.94 1.54 -9.40
CA MET A 126 4.50 1.50 -9.68
C MET A 126 4.10 0.20 -10.37
N GLU A 127 4.87 -0.29 -11.34
CA GLU A 127 4.56 -1.56 -12.01
C GLU A 127 4.64 -2.74 -11.04
N ASN A 128 5.70 -2.80 -10.22
CA ASN A 128 5.87 -3.88 -9.25
C ASN A 128 4.81 -3.82 -8.15
N TRP A 129 4.47 -2.61 -7.67
CA TRP A 129 3.39 -2.43 -6.71
C TRP A 129 2.04 -2.83 -7.29
N LEU A 130 1.75 -2.48 -8.55
CA LEU A 130 0.46 -2.80 -9.18
C LEU A 130 0.27 -4.32 -9.32
N VAL A 131 1.30 -5.03 -9.77
CA VAL A 131 1.30 -6.51 -9.83
C VAL A 131 1.03 -7.13 -8.47
N TRP A 132 1.70 -6.62 -7.43
CA TRP A 132 1.48 -7.08 -6.06
C TRP A 132 0.06 -6.77 -5.58
N ALA A 133 -0.45 -5.57 -5.83
CA ALA A 133 -1.76 -5.13 -5.38
C ALA A 133 -2.89 -5.97 -5.99
N GLU A 134 -2.81 -6.25 -7.30
CA GLU A 134 -3.76 -7.12 -8.00
C GLU A 134 -3.73 -8.55 -7.43
N TYR A 135 -2.54 -9.07 -7.09
CA TYR A 135 -2.42 -10.36 -6.43
C TYR A 135 -3.08 -10.37 -5.04
N ILE A 136 -2.82 -9.37 -4.19
CA ILE A 136 -3.45 -9.28 -2.87
C ILE A 136 -4.98 -9.26 -2.99
N ILE A 137 -5.51 -8.46 -3.92
CA ILE A 137 -6.96 -8.39 -4.19
C ILE A 137 -7.51 -9.73 -4.68
N SER A 138 -6.80 -10.42 -5.58
CA SER A 138 -7.21 -11.73 -6.10
C SER A 138 -7.34 -12.80 -5.00
N ARG A 139 -6.60 -12.63 -3.91
CA ARG A 139 -6.64 -13.49 -2.71
C ARG A 139 -7.55 -12.96 -1.61
N GLY A 140 -8.33 -11.91 -1.91
CA GLY A 140 -9.30 -11.29 -1.01
C GLY A 140 -8.67 -10.53 0.15
N GLY A 141 -7.45 -10.01 -0.01
CA GLY A 141 -6.78 -9.07 0.88
C GLY A 141 -6.91 -7.61 0.40
N TYR A 142 -6.29 -6.71 1.15
CA TYR A 142 -6.31 -5.26 0.97
C TYR A 142 -4.88 -4.74 0.80
N PRO A 143 -4.46 -4.35 -0.41
CA PRO A 143 -3.13 -3.80 -0.63
C PRO A 143 -3.06 -2.34 -0.19
N GLY A 144 -2.05 -2.01 0.62
CA GLY A 144 -1.70 -0.65 0.98
C GLY A 144 -0.97 0.06 -0.14
N PHE A 145 -1.47 1.21 -0.55
CA PHE A 145 -0.71 2.17 -1.36
C PHE A 145 0.49 2.68 -0.55
N ILE A 146 1.59 2.97 -1.25
CA ILE A 146 2.91 3.11 -0.64
C ILE A 146 2.95 4.31 0.32
N PRO A 147 3.28 4.10 1.61
CA PRO A 147 3.50 5.19 2.54
C PRO A 147 4.81 5.92 2.22
N LEU A 148 4.83 7.24 2.45
CA LEU A 148 5.99 8.11 2.25
C LEU A 148 6.40 8.70 3.59
N ALA A 149 7.70 8.92 3.77
CA ALA A 149 8.18 9.71 4.90
C ALA A 149 7.66 11.15 4.74
N GLU A 150 7.10 11.72 5.80
CA GLU A 150 6.56 13.08 5.76
C GLU A 150 7.70 14.10 5.77
N SER A 151 7.99 14.64 4.59
CA SER A 151 9.04 15.63 4.37
C SER A 151 8.57 16.70 3.41
N ASP A 152 8.98 17.93 3.65
CA ASP A 152 8.85 19.09 2.76
C ASP A 152 10.21 19.44 2.10
N ASN A 153 11.30 18.75 2.46
CA ASN A 153 12.58 18.87 1.78
C ASN A 153 12.46 18.31 0.36
N LEU A 154 12.77 19.13 -0.65
CA LEU A 154 12.46 18.90 -2.06
C LEU A 154 12.79 17.49 -2.61
N PRO A 155 13.97 16.89 -2.36
CA PRO A 155 14.27 15.55 -2.86
C PRO A 155 13.37 14.46 -2.26
N PHE A 156 12.94 14.66 -1.02
CA PHE A 156 12.14 13.71 -0.23
C PHE A 156 10.68 14.14 -0.09
N ALA A 157 10.28 15.22 -0.77
CA ALA A 157 9.00 15.88 -0.56
C ALA A 157 7.84 14.94 -0.87
N ALA A 158 7.06 14.59 0.16
CA ALA A 158 6.05 13.54 0.06
C ALA A 158 4.98 13.86 -1.00
N ILE A 159 4.63 15.14 -1.14
CA ILE A 159 3.65 15.60 -2.14
C ILE A 159 4.13 15.34 -3.57
N HIS A 160 5.39 15.65 -3.88
CA HIS A 160 5.94 15.43 -5.22
C HIS A 160 6.08 13.94 -5.57
N TRP A 161 6.49 13.13 -4.60
CA TRP A 161 6.55 11.69 -4.74
C TRP A 161 5.17 11.06 -4.97
N MET A 162 4.18 11.41 -4.16
CA MET A 162 2.82 10.93 -4.31
C MET A 162 2.19 11.38 -5.63
N ASP A 163 2.44 12.63 -6.04
CA ASP A 163 1.94 13.15 -7.31
C ASP A 163 2.57 12.42 -8.51
N ALA A 164 3.87 12.12 -8.45
CA ALA A 164 4.56 11.33 -9.49
C ALA A 164 3.96 9.92 -9.60
N PHE A 165 3.67 9.25 -8.48
CA PHE A 165 3.03 7.93 -8.46
C PHE A 165 1.64 7.97 -9.10
N LEU A 166 0.77 8.89 -8.66
CA LEU A 166 -0.61 8.97 -9.12
C LEU A 166 -0.71 9.42 -10.58
N ASN A 167 0.12 10.37 -11.02
CA ASN A 167 0.17 10.78 -12.42
C ASN A 167 0.65 9.64 -13.31
N TYR A 168 1.65 8.86 -12.88
CA TYR A 168 2.09 7.68 -13.64
C TYR A 168 0.95 6.67 -13.82
N MET A 169 0.25 6.33 -12.73
CA MET A 169 -0.91 5.43 -12.79
C MET A 169 -2.01 5.97 -13.70
N ALA A 170 -2.32 7.26 -13.61
CA ALA A 170 -3.35 7.90 -14.44
C ALA A 170 -3.00 7.89 -15.93
N GLN A 171 -1.73 8.11 -16.26
CA GLN A 171 -1.27 8.20 -17.66
C GLN A 171 -1.08 6.83 -18.31
N ASN A 172 -0.64 5.82 -17.55
CA ASN A 172 -0.16 4.57 -18.12
C ASN A 172 -0.99 3.33 -17.72
N ARG A 173 -1.71 3.39 -16.60
CA ARG A 173 -2.38 2.24 -15.97
C ARG A 173 -3.76 2.59 -15.43
N PHE A 174 -4.45 3.54 -16.08
CA PHE A 174 -5.68 4.14 -15.59
C PHE A 174 -6.73 3.12 -15.14
N GLU A 175 -7.12 2.22 -16.04
CA GLU A 175 -8.17 1.22 -15.79
C GLU A 175 -7.74 0.20 -14.74
N ARG A 176 -6.49 -0.28 -14.82
CA ARG A 176 -5.94 -1.23 -13.83
C ARG A 176 -5.95 -0.63 -12.43
N PHE A 177 -5.52 0.62 -12.29
CA PHE A 177 -5.49 1.29 -11.00
C PHE A 177 -6.91 1.61 -10.49
N GLN A 178 -7.85 2.00 -11.35
CA GLN A 178 -9.27 2.12 -10.97
C GLN A 178 -9.84 0.79 -10.45
N ASN A 179 -9.48 -0.33 -11.07
CA ASN A 179 -9.91 -1.64 -10.60
C ASN A 179 -9.31 -1.96 -9.22
N VAL A 180 -8.04 -1.62 -8.98
CA VAL A 180 -7.42 -1.78 -7.65
C VAL A 180 -8.12 -0.91 -6.60
N LEU A 181 -8.41 0.35 -6.91
CA LEU A 181 -9.18 1.25 -6.05
C LEU A 181 -10.58 0.67 -5.72
N ALA A 182 -11.27 0.12 -6.72
CA ALA A 182 -12.64 -0.39 -6.56
C ALA A 182 -12.74 -1.71 -5.76
N ASN A 183 -11.63 -2.42 -5.57
CA ASN A 183 -11.60 -3.80 -5.09
C ASN A 183 -10.75 -4.04 -3.83
N GLY A 184 -10.44 -3.00 -3.05
CA GLY A 184 -9.93 -3.18 -1.69
C GLY A 184 -8.59 -2.54 -1.37
N MET A 185 -8.06 -1.68 -2.24
CA MET A 185 -6.90 -0.89 -1.89
C MET A 185 -7.20 0.09 -0.75
N TYR A 186 -6.29 0.18 0.22
CA TYR A 186 -6.26 1.27 1.19
C TYR A 186 -4.99 2.10 1.00
N VAL A 187 -4.91 3.27 1.63
CA VAL A 187 -3.71 4.11 1.64
C VAL A 187 -3.02 3.95 2.99
N ALA A 188 -1.78 3.46 2.98
CA ALA A 188 -0.93 3.54 4.15
C ALA A 188 -0.29 4.94 4.21
N THR A 189 -0.27 5.55 5.40
CA THR A 189 0.38 6.85 5.63
C THR A 189 1.23 6.78 6.87
N HIS A 190 2.25 7.64 6.97
CA HIS A 190 3.08 7.77 8.16
C HIS A 190 2.86 9.10 8.89
N PRO A 191 1.69 9.32 9.52
CA PRO A 191 1.30 10.62 10.07
C PRO A 191 2.13 11.00 11.30
N TYR A 192 3.24 11.70 11.11
CA TYR A 192 4.03 12.29 12.17
C TYR A 192 3.47 13.68 12.48
N ILE A 193 2.68 13.77 13.54
CA ILE A 193 1.92 14.99 13.86
C ILE A 193 2.84 16.09 14.45
N LEU A 194 4.03 15.72 14.94
CA LEU A 194 4.88 16.61 15.71
C LEU A 194 4.10 17.30 16.84
N ASN A 195 4.32 18.59 17.06
CA ASN A 195 3.48 19.41 17.93
C ASN A 195 2.30 20.09 17.20
N HIS A 196 1.91 19.67 16.00
CA HIS A 196 0.77 20.25 15.25
C HIS A 196 -0.60 19.79 15.76
N PHE A 197 -0.80 19.88 17.08
CA PHE A 197 -2.05 19.64 17.75
C PHE A 197 -2.20 20.63 18.91
N TYR A 198 -3.43 20.92 19.30
CA TYR A 198 -3.69 21.72 20.50
C TYR A 198 -5.10 21.46 21.03
N GLN A 199 -5.31 21.90 22.26
CA GLN A 199 -6.63 21.99 22.86
C GLN A 199 -6.99 23.46 23.05
N GLU A 200 -8.25 23.83 22.81
CA GLU A 200 -8.77 25.16 23.08
C GLU A 200 -8.77 25.48 24.58
N VAL A 201 -8.62 26.77 24.92
CA VAL A 201 -8.99 27.26 26.26
C VAL A 201 -10.51 27.40 26.31
N PRO A 202 -11.21 26.76 27.27
CA PRO A 202 -12.68 26.79 27.33
C PRO A 202 -13.23 28.22 27.28
N GLY A 203 -14.13 28.46 26.32
CA GLY A 203 -14.79 29.76 26.14
C GLY A 203 -13.95 30.87 25.50
N ARG A 204 -12.73 30.58 25.01
CA ARG A 204 -11.85 31.58 24.36
C ARG A 204 -11.71 31.43 22.85
N GLY A 205 -12.40 30.44 22.27
CA GLY A 205 -12.49 30.25 20.82
C GLY A 205 -11.34 29.43 20.22
N PRO A 206 -11.43 29.14 18.91
CA PRO A 206 -10.65 28.09 18.26
C PRO A 206 -9.19 28.44 18.01
N THR A 207 -8.77 29.70 18.20
CA THR A 207 -7.36 30.10 18.11
C THR A 207 -6.69 30.16 19.48
N SER A 208 -7.40 29.79 20.55
CA SER A 208 -6.89 29.87 21.92
C SER A 208 -6.16 28.59 22.32
N VAL A 209 -4.83 28.61 22.28
CA VAL A 209 -4.04 27.41 22.62
C VAL A 209 -3.92 27.22 24.13
N ARG A 210 -4.40 26.08 24.64
CA ARG A 210 -4.30 25.70 26.04
C ARG A 210 -2.89 25.20 26.36
N GLN A 211 -2.35 25.70 27.48
CA GLN A 211 -1.05 25.30 28.01
C GLN A 211 -0.96 23.78 28.28
N PRO A 212 0.18 23.13 28.01
CA PRO A 212 0.31 21.67 28.05
C PRO A 212 -0.17 21.01 29.35
N LEU A 213 0.22 21.56 30.51
CA LEU A 213 -0.15 21.03 31.83
C LEU A 213 -1.66 21.06 32.12
N ASN A 214 -2.41 21.89 31.39
CA ASN A 214 -3.85 22.06 31.55
C ASN A 214 -4.66 21.23 30.55
N GLN A 215 -4.00 20.54 29.61
CA GLN A 215 -4.68 19.74 28.61
C GLN A 215 -5.33 18.49 29.24
N ARG A 216 -6.54 18.14 28.79
CA ARG A 216 -7.31 17.00 29.30
C ARG A 216 -8.00 16.31 28.13
N ALA A 217 -7.75 15.01 27.97
CA ALA A 217 -8.20 14.24 26.80
C ALA A 217 -9.71 14.26 26.62
N GLN A 218 -10.45 14.11 27.72
CA GLN A 218 -11.91 13.99 27.72
C GLN A 218 -12.65 15.34 27.68
N GLU A 219 -11.91 16.45 27.67
CA GLU A 219 -12.50 17.78 27.46
C GLU A 219 -12.49 18.14 25.96
N PRO A 220 -13.50 18.87 25.47
CA PRO A 220 -13.60 19.24 24.05
C PRO A 220 -12.52 20.28 23.63
N GLY A 221 -12.54 20.64 22.35
CA GLY A 221 -11.67 21.67 21.78
C GLY A 221 -10.34 21.16 21.27
N TRP A 222 -10.20 19.85 21.03
CA TRP A 222 -8.99 19.29 20.42
C TRP A 222 -8.99 19.45 18.89
N HIS A 223 -7.84 19.85 18.36
CA HIS A 223 -7.59 20.00 16.92
C HIS A 223 -6.43 19.10 16.47
N PHE A 224 -6.65 18.37 15.37
CA PHE A 224 -5.68 17.47 14.75
C PHE A 224 -5.70 17.56 13.21
N GLU A 225 -6.44 18.51 12.66
CA GLU A 225 -6.69 18.69 11.23
C GLU A 225 -5.65 19.58 10.51
N TYR A 226 -4.45 19.73 11.09
CA TYR A 226 -3.33 20.47 10.48
C TYR A 226 -3.12 20.09 9.00
N PRO A 227 -2.82 21.05 8.10
CA PRO A 227 -2.64 22.49 8.34
C PRO A 227 -3.94 23.31 8.27
N TYR A 228 -5.11 22.68 8.32
CA TYR A 228 -6.40 23.33 8.09
C TYR A 228 -7.08 23.81 9.37
N ASP A 229 -6.45 23.60 10.53
CA ASP A 229 -6.99 24.02 11.80
C ASP A 229 -7.03 25.56 11.91
N PRO A 230 -7.95 26.12 12.73
CA PRO A 230 -8.14 27.57 12.84
C PRO A 230 -6.90 28.33 13.29
N PHE A 231 -6.08 27.75 14.18
CA PHE A 231 -4.87 28.38 14.69
C PHE A 231 -3.82 28.54 13.59
N GLN A 232 -3.51 27.48 12.86
CA GLN A 232 -2.61 27.53 11.70
C GLN A 232 -3.10 28.53 10.65
N GLN A 233 -4.38 28.50 10.33
CA GLN A 233 -4.97 29.41 9.34
C GLN A 233 -4.98 30.87 9.79
N SER A 234 -4.92 31.15 11.09
CA SER A 234 -4.76 32.52 11.60
C SER A 234 -3.33 33.05 11.44
N LEU A 235 -2.32 32.17 11.45
CA LEU A 235 -0.91 32.51 11.37
C LEU A 235 -0.37 32.54 9.93
N ASP A 236 -0.81 31.60 9.09
CA ASP A 236 -0.41 31.49 7.68
C ASP A 236 -1.65 31.13 6.82
N PRO A 237 -2.56 32.10 6.60
CA PRO A 237 -3.81 31.85 5.89
C PRO A 237 -3.60 31.29 4.49
N GLY A 238 -4.37 30.27 4.12
CA GLY A 238 -4.32 29.64 2.80
C GLY A 238 -3.30 28.51 2.67
N ARG A 239 -2.60 28.17 3.75
CA ARG A 239 -1.75 26.96 3.81
C ARG A 239 -2.60 25.70 3.67
N THR A 240 -2.12 24.76 2.87
CA THR A 240 -2.75 23.47 2.59
C THR A 240 -1.71 22.36 2.60
N VAL A 241 -2.14 21.10 2.50
CA VAL A 241 -1.22 19.96 2.34
C VAL A 241 -0.35 20.07 1.08
N TYR A 242 -0.85 20.68 0.00
CA TYR A 242 -0.06 20.95 -1.22
C TYR A 242 0.85 22.17 -1.10
N GLY A 243 0.85 22.84 0.06
CA GLY A 243 1.51 24.11 0.28
C GLY A 243 0.54 25.26 0.07
N GLY A 244 0.92 26.25 -0.74
CA GLY A 244 0.06 27.41 -1.06
C GLY A 244 0.50 28.71 -0.38
N THR A 245 1.55 28.65 0.43
CA THR A 245 2.21 29.84 1.00
C THR A 245 3.70 29.78 0.75
N ARG A 246 4.38 30.93 0.89
CA ARG A 246 5.84 31.00 0.75
C ARG A 246 6.60 30.11 1.74
N LEU A 247 5.95 29.74 2.85
CA LEU A 247 6.56 28.92 3.90
C LEU A 247 6.51 27.41 3.59
N THR A 248 5.74 26.99 2.58
CA THR A 248 5.53 25.58 2.21
C THR A 248 5.64 25.38 0.69
N PRO A 249 6.78 25.72 0.09
CA PRO A 249 6.92 25.66 -1.37
C PRO A 249 6.77 24.25 -1.95
N ASN A 250 7.02 23.20 -1.15
CA ASN A 250 7.00 21.80 -1.58
C ASN A 250 5.87 20.98 -0.92
N GLY A 251 4.89 21.67 -0.33
CA GLY A 251 3.84 21.03 0.45
C GLY A 251 4.07 21.03 1.95
N ASP A 252 3.07 20.53 2.67
CA ASP A 252 3.12 20.37 4.13
C ASP A 252 2.42 19.07 4.55
N PRO A 253 3.14 17.94 4.46
CA PRO A 253 2.56 16.63 4.71
C PRO A 253 2.46 16.28 6.21
N VAL A 254 2.93 17.14 7.12
CA VAL A 254 3.19 16.80 8.53
C VAL A 254 1.94 16.96 9.40
N GLY A 255 0.97 16.05 9.23
CA GLY A 255 -0.30 16.12 9.95
C GLY A 255 -1.09 14.82 9.93
N LEU A 256 -1.95 14.61 10.93
CA LEU A 256 -2.63 13.34 11.18
C LEU A 256 -3.35 12.77 9.95
N ILE A 257 -3.97 13.65 9.15
CA ILE A 257 -4.76 13.28 7.98
C ILE A 257 -4.18 13.82 6.67
N ALA A 258 -3.00 14.46 6.69
CA ALA A 258 -2.51 15.28 5.59
C ALA A 258 -2.30 14.45 4.32
N MET A 259 -1.43 13.43 4.37
CA MET A 259 -1.17 12.57 3.20
C MET A 259 -2.41 11.77 2.76
N GLY A 260 -3.27 11.37 3.69
CA GLY A 260 -4.54 10.70 3.38
C GLY A 260 -5.52 11.61 2.62
N ARG A 261 -5.58 12.91 2.99
CA ARG A 261 -6.37 13.92 2.31
C ARG A 261 -5.81 14.20 0.92
N MET A 262 -4.49 14.42 0.80
CA MET A 262 -3.83 14.63 -0.49
C MET A 262 -4.16 13.49 -1.45
N PHE A 263 -3.98 12.24 -1.01
CA PHE A 263 -4.28 11.07 -1.82
C PHE A 263 -5.75 11.06 -2.27
N ASN A 264 -6.70 11.20 -1.35
CA ASN A 264 -8.12 11.15 -1.66
C ASN A 264 -8.56 12.25 -2.64
N GLU A 265 -8.03 13.47 -2.47
CA GLU A 265 -8.34 14.59 -3.37
C GLU A 265 -7.75 14.39 -4.76
N ARG A 266 -6.49 13.94 -4.87
CA ARG A 266 -5.86 13.62 -6.16
C ARG A 266 -6.50 12.42 -6.83
N ALA A 267 -6.81 11.37 -6.07
CA ALA A 267 -7.48 10.19 -6.59
C ALA A 267 -8.89 10.50 -7.10
N ARG A 268 -9.62 11.39 -6.41
CA ARG A 268 -10.91 11.90 -6.88
C ARG A 268 -10.76 12.65 -8.19
N ALA A 269 -9.78 13.54 -8.28
CA ALA A 269 -9.55 14.36 -9.48
C ALA A 269 -9.11 13.53 -10.70
N LEU A 270 -8.27 12.50 -10.47
CA LEU A 270 -7.71 11.69 -11.54
C LEU A 270 -8.62 10.50 -11.91
N PHE A 271 -9.16 9.78 -10.92
CA PHE A 271 -9.81 8.48 -11.11
C PHE A 271 -11.30 8.45 -10.75
N GLY A 272 -11.86 9.55 -10.23
CA GLY A 272 -13.27 9.63 -9.86
C GLY A 272 -13.63 8.89 -8.56
N THR A 273 -12.69 8.69 -7.64
CA THR A 273 -12.97 8.11 -6.32
C THR A 273 -13.81 9.07 -5.45
N GLN A 274 -14.61 8.52 -4.52
CA GLN A 274 -15.27 9.30 -3.47
C GLN A 274 -14.49 9.28 -2.16
N ALA A 275 -14.11 8.08 -1.69
CA ALA A 275 -13.47 7.89 -0.40
C ALA A 275 -12.67 6.58 -0.38
N VAL A 276 -11.35 6.69 -0.52
CA VAL A 276 -10.40 5.57 -0.37
C VAL A 276 -9.99 5.47 1.10
N PRO A 277 -10.10 4.31 1.76
CA PRO A 277 -9.71 4.18 3.16
C PRO A 277 -8.23 4.50 3.37
N VAL A 278 -7.93 5.09 4.52
CA VAL A 278 -6.58 5.46 4.94
C VAL A 278 -6.35 4.92 6.35
N VAL A 279 -5.18 4.34 6.58
CA VAL A 279 -4.69 3.96 7.90
C VAL A 279 -3.29 4.54 8.08
N GLY A 280 -3.07 5.26 9.17
CA GLY A 280 -1.71 5.59 9.59
C GLY A 280 -1.03 4.31 10.06
N THR A 281 0.01 3.84 9.39
CA THR A 281 0.63 2.54 9.68
C THR A 281 1.84 2.66 10.59
N GLU A 282 2.34 3.89 10.76
CA GLU A 282 3.43 4.29 11.63
C GLU A 282 3.27 5.79 11.93
N GLY A 283 3.46 6.27 13.16
CA GLY A 283 3.38 7.72 13.45
C GLY A 283 2.70 8.08 14.76
N GLY A 284 1.82 9.07 14.73
CA GLY A 284 1.23 9.71 15.91
C GLY A 284 2.04 10.93 16.36
N ILE A 285 2.05 11.19 17.68
CA ILE A 285 2.79 12.34 18.25
C ILE A 285 4.25 11.91 18.47
N TRP A 286 5.13 12.45 17.64
CA TRP A 286 6.58 12.16 17.61
C TRP A 286 7.37 13.46 17.46
N PRO A 287 8.55 13.67 18.08
CA PRO A 287 9.29 12.77 18.95
C PRO A 287 8.59 12.43 20.27
N PHE A 288 8.98 11.30 20.85
CA PHE A 288 8.47 10.89 22.14
C PHE A 288 9.15 11.70 23.27
N PRO A 289 8.38 12.40 24.13
CA PRO A 289 8.95 13.25 25.17
C PRO A 289 9.49 12.40 26.32
N ARG A 290 10.72 12.70 26.78
CA ARG A 290 11.31 12.00 27.93
C ARG A 290 10.65 12.45 29.24
N GLN A 291 10.45 11.53 30.18
CA GLN A 291 9.74 11.80 31.45
C GLN A 291 10.33 12.98 32.25
N ASN A 292 11.66 13.12 32.26
CA ASN A 292 12.38 14.23 32.90
C ASN A 292 13.12 15.12 31.89
N GLY A 293 12.73 15.04 30.61
CA GLY A 293 13.34 15.83 29.54
C GLY A 293 12.73 17.22 29.39
N PRO A 294 13.34 18.08 28.55
CA PRO A 294 12.70 19.29 28.11
C PRO A 294 11.40 18.98 27.35
N ALA A 295 10.48 19.94 27.30
CA ALA A 295 9.32 19.84 26.43
C ALA A 295 9.75 19.87 24.96
N GLU A 296 9.07 19.07 24.14
CA GLU A 296 9.29 18.98 22.71
C GLU A 296 8.55 20.11 21.98
N GLN A 297 9.19 20.76 21.01
CA GLN A 297 8.59 21.84 20.22
C GLN A 297 9.32 21.99 18.87
N GLN A 298 8.90 21.19 17.88
CA GLN A 298 9.52 21.19 16.55
C GLN A 298 9.10 22.43 15.75
N ASP A 299 7.83 22.80 15.85
CA ASP A 299 7.28 24.03 15.28
C ASP A 299 6.98 25.05 16.38
N THR A 300 7.69 26.18 16.37
CA THR A 300 7.55 27.23 17.40
C THR A 300 6.23 27.99 17.33
N ARG A 301 5.44 27.80 16.26
CA ARG A 301 4.07 28.34 16.17
C ARG A 301 3.14 27.61 17.12
N TYR A 302 3.34 26.32 17.31
CA TYR A 302 2.53 25.45 18.16
C TYR A 302 3.05 25.41 19.59
N PRO A 303 2.19 25.08 20.58
CA PRO A 303 2.66 24.87 21.95
C PRO A 303 3.68 23.73 21.99
N SER A 304 4.59 23.79 22.95
CA SER A 304 5.40 22.62 23.28
C SER A 304 4.54 21.53 23.90
N TYR A 305 5.05 20.30 24.02
CA TYR A 305 4.40 19.22 24.76
C TYR A 305 5.40 18.47 25.62
N ASN A 306 4.92 17.96 26.75
CA ASN A 306 5.69 17.11 27.66
C ASN A 306 5.01 15.74 27.78
N HIS A 307 5.56 14.87 28.63
CA HIS A 307 5.07 13.51 28.80
C HIS A 307 3.60 13.42 29.26
N GLU A 308 3.12 14.35 30.10
CA GLU A 308 1.72 14.39 30.54
C GLU A 308 0.79 14.88 29.43
N SER A 309 1.13 15.98 28.76
CA SER A 309 0.30 16.51 27.67
C SER A 309 0.29 15.59 26.45
N HIS A 310 1.40 14.89 26.16
CA HIS A 310 1.48 13.85 25.14
C HIS A 310 0.50 12.72 25.42
N ALA A 311 0.41 12.26 26.67
CA ALA A 311 -0.51 11.21 27.05
C ALA A 311 -1.99 11.62 26.89
N GLU A 312 -2.34 12.84 27.31
CA GLU A 312 -3.69 13.37 27.11
C GLU A 312 -4.01 13.56 25.62
N ALA A 313 -3.08 14.11 24.84
CA ALA A 313 -3.24 14.32 23.41
C ALA A 313 -3.34 12.99 22.64
N THR A 314 -2.61 11.96 23.04
CA THR A 314 -2.68 10.63 22.42
C THR A 314 -4.07 10.00 22.57
N VAL A 315 -4.67 10.09 23.76
CA VAL A 315 -6.05 9.64 23.95
C VAL A 315 -7.01 10.48 23.12
N ALA A 316 -6.90 11.81 23.21
CA ALA A 316 -7.77 12.73 22.48
C ALA A 316 -7.70 12.54 20.96
N MET A 317 -6.51 12.24 20.42
CA MET A 317 -6.29 11.93 19.02
C MET A 317 -7.13 10.73 18.60
N PHE A 318 -7.11 9.63 19.34
CA PHE A 318 -7.93 8.46 19.01
C PHE A 318 -9.42 8.71 19.14
N GLU A 319 -9.86 9.48 20.14
CA GLU A 319 -11.26 9.89 20.24
C GLU A 319 -11.68 10.79 19.07
N TRP A 320 -10.81 11.71 18.66
CA TRP A 320 -11.01 12.57 17.50
C TRP A 320 -11.09 11.75 16.21
N ILE A 321 -10.24 10.71 16.04
CA ILE A 321 -10.33 9.80 14.89
C ILE A 321 -11.68 9.08 14.86
N ALA A 322 -12.16 8.60 16.01
CA ALA A 322 -13.41 7.88 16.10
C ALA A 322 -14.64 8.77 15.83
N ARG A 323 -14.60 10.05 16.24
CA ARG A 323 -15.76 10.95 16.26
C ARG A 323 -15.79 12.00 15.15
N GLN A 324 -14.62 12.51 14.75
CA GLN A 324 -14.49 13.75 13.97
C GLN A 324 -13.69 13.58 12.67
N ALA A 325 -12.71 12.67 12.65
CA ALA A 325 -11.92 12.44 11.44
C ALA A 325 -12.82 12.03 10.26
N PRO A 326 -12.41 12.35 9.01
CA PRO A 326 -13.12 11.92 7.82
C PRO A 326 -13.47 10.43 7.86
N PRO A 327 -14.62 10.01 7.29
CA PRO A 327 -15.05 8.61 7.28
C PRO A 327 -14.00 7.63 6.75
N TRP A 328 -13.19 8.06 5.79
CA TRP A 328 -12.13 7.27 5.18
C TRP A 328 -10.91 7.06 6.08
N PHE A 329 -10.71 7.84 7.15
CA PHE A 329 -9.55 7.69 8.03
C PHE A 329 -9.86 6.72 9.18
N PHE A 330 -9.34 5.50 9.11
CA PHE A 330 -9.75 4.40 10.00
C PHE A 330 -8.99 4.37 11.33
N GLY A 331 -7.76 4.85 11.38
CA GLY A 331 -6.94 4.75 12.58
C GLY A 331 -5.48 5.13 12.33
N VAL A 332 -4.69 5.04 13.39
CA VAL A 332 -3.23 5.19 13.32
C VAL A 332 -2.55 4.18 14.25
N CYS A 333 -1.55 3.49 13.74
CA CYS A 333 -0.57 2.77 14.51
C CYS A 333 0.46 3.77 15.03
N LEU A 334 0.51 3.91 16.36
CA LEU A 334 1.56 4.68 17.00
C LEU A 334 2.92 4.15 16.59
N TRP A 335 3.92 5.03 16.67
CA TRP A 335 5.33 4.72 16.52
C TRP A 335 5.76 3.50 17.36
N LYS A 336 6.96 3.01 17.07
CA LYS A 336 7.47 1.72 17.53
C LYS A 336 7.26 1.49 19.03
N GLU A 337 6.83 0.27 19.36
CA GLU A 337 6.47 -0.11 20.72
C GLU A 337 7.59 0.11 21.74
N ASP A 338 8.86 0.07 21.33
CA ASP A 338 10.00 0.25 22.22
C ASP A 338 10.09 1.68 22.77
N ASP A 339 9.71 2.68 21.98
CA ASP A 339 9.62 4.06 22.47
C ASP A 339 8.47 4.26 23.48
N TYR A 340 7.45 3.40 23.44
CA TYR A 340 6.32 3.43 24.39
C TYR A 340 6.52 2.52 25.61
N TYR A 341 7.29 1.43 25.50
CA TYR A 341 7.44 0.44 26.58
C TYR A 341 8.82 0.39 27.21
N TYR A 342 9.83 1.01 26.60
CA TYR A 342 11.17 1.14 27.15
C TYR A 342 11.71 2.58 27.27
N PRO A 343 10.90 3.64 27.51
CA PRO A 343 11.48 4.92 27.92
C PRO A 343 12.24 4.79 29.26
N GLU A 344 13.19 5.70 29.50
CA GLU A 344 13.95 5.78 30.76
C GLU A 344 12.98 5.86 31.96
N GLY A 345 12.74 4.74 32.65
CA GLY A 345 11.90 4.68 33.85
C GLY A 345 10.65 3.80 33.80
N GLY A 346 10.34 3.12 32.70
CA GLY A 346 9.17 2.22 32.60
C GLY A 346 8.48 2.31 31.24
N HIS A 347 7.15 2.21 31.19
CA HIS A 347 6.36 2.52 30.00
C HIS A 347 5.87 3.97 30.01
N ALA A 348 5.57 4.48 28.83
CA ALA A 348 5.04 5.82 28.56
C ALA A 348 3.73 6.11 29.31
N ARG A 349 3.54 7.35 29.78
CA ARG A 349 2.27 7.79 30.41
C ARG A 349 1.09 7.66 29.44
N ALA A 350 1.33 7.80 28.14
CA ALA A 350 0.33 7.55 27.10
C ALA A 350 -0.26 6.14 27.19
N ILE A 351 0.55 5.11 27.49
CA ILE A 351 0.07 3.73 27.65
C ILE A 351 -0.88 3.63 28.85
N ASP A 352 -0.54 4.25 29.98
CA ASP A 352 -1.43 4.26 31.15
C ASP A 352 -2.74 4.99 30.86
N ARG A 353 -2.69 6.15 30.21
CA ARG A 353 -3.90 6.89 29.84
C ARG A 353 -4.80 6.10 28.89
N LEU A 354 -4.21 5.35 27.94
CA LEU A 354 -4.96 4.47 27.04
C LEU A 354 -5.58 3.25 27.78
N ARG A 355 -4.93 2.72 28.81
CA ARG A 355 -5.49 1.68 29.69
C ARG A 355 -6.66 2.21 30.52
N GLU A 356 -6.54 3.43 31.04
CA GLU A 356 -7.55 4.07 31.89
C GLU A 356 -8.83 4.43 31.12
N ILE A 357 -8.73 4.68 29.81
CA ILE A 357 -9.85 5.16 28.98
C ILE A 357 -10.21 4.13 27.92
N PRO A 358 -11.42 3.54 27.95
CA PRO A 358 -11.88 2.62 26.92
C PRO A 358 -11.88 3.25 25.51
N PRO A 359 -11.60 2.47 24.44
CA PRO A 359 -11.64 2.97 23.08
C PRO A 359 -13.07 3.29 22.64
N ILE A 360 -13.21 4.33 21.82
CA ILE A 360 -14.44 4.59 21.08
C ILE A 360 -14.30 3.94 19.72
N LEU A 361 -15.23 3.04 19.39
CA LEU A 361 -15.25 2.42 18.07
C LEU A 361 -15.72 3.43 17.03
N LYS A 362 -15.00 3.49 15.91
CA LYS A 362 -15.33 4.36 14.79
C LYS A 362 -16.56 3.80 14.06
N ASN A 363 -17.59 4.63 13.95
CA ASN A 363 -18.70 4.33 13.04
C ASN A 363 -18.29 4.70 11.61
N VAL A 364 -18.37 3.76 10.68
CA VAL A 364 -18.00 3.97 9.28
C VAL A 364 -19.26 3.88 8.42
N PRO A 365 -19.61 4.95 7.68
CA PRO A 365 -20.76 4.93 6.77
C PRO A 365 -20.48 4.09 5.52
N ALA A 366 -21.55 3.58 4.89
CA ALA A 366 -21.49 2.78 3.67
C ALA A 366 -21.25 3.67 2.42
N ILE A 367 -20.10 4.34 2.36
CA ILE A 367 -19.68 5.16 1.22
C ILE A 367 -18.94 4.27 0.22
N ASP A 368 -19.32 4.29 -1.05
CA ASP A 368 -18.59 3.63 -2.13
C ASP A 368 -17.20 4.25 -2.33
N VAL A 369 -16.18 3.43 -2.57
CA VAL A 369 -14.84 3.96 -2.87
C VAL A 369 -14.84 4.72 -4.19
N MET A 370 -15.57 4.24 -5.19
CA MET A 370 -15.69 4.85 -6.52
C MET A 370 -16.95 5.72 -6.65
N GLY A 371 -16.90 6.74 -7.50
CA GLY A 371 -18.03 7.61 -7.84
C GLY A 371 -19.22 6.87 -8.45
N GLU A 372 -20.41 7.48 -8.36
CA GLU A 372 -21.59 7.00 -9.08
C GLU A 372 -21.31 6.87 -10.59
N GLY A 373 -21.80 5.79 -11.20
CA GLY A 373 -21.61 5.52 -12.63
C GLY A 373 -20.30 4.80 -12.99
N PHE A 374 -19.41 4.54 -12.03
CA PHE A 374 -18.28 3.62 -12.26
C PHE A 374 -18.79 2.19 -12.46
N VAL A 375 -18.51 1.62 -13.61
CA VAL A 375 -18.69 0.18 -13.88
C VAL A 375 -17.29 -0.42 -13.82
N PRO A 376 -16.99 -1.32 -12.87
CA PRO A 376 -15.71 -2.01 -12.84
C PRO A 376 -15.41 -2.63 -14.21
N GLY A 377 -14.24 -2.32 -14.76
CA GLY A 377 -13.87 -2.67 -16.13
C GLY A 377 -13.76 -4.17 -16.38
N PHE A 378 -13.66 -5.00 -15.33
CA PHE A 378 -13.62 -6.45 -15.45
C PHE A 378 -14.33 -7.12 -14.27
N GLY A 379 -14.99 -8.25 -14.54
CA GLY A 379 -15.28 -9.27 -13.53
C GLY A 379 -13.99 -9.83 -12.92
N PRO A 380 -14.04 -10.87 -12.06
CA PRO A 380 -12.82 -11.47 -11.48
C PRO A 380 -11.79 -11.71 -12.57
N PHE A 381 -10.54 -11.25 -12.37
CA PHE A 381 -9.44 -11.35 -13.35
C PHE A 381 -9.54 -12.68 -14.11
N VAL A 382 -9.89 -12.59 -15.40
CA VAL A 382 -10.07 -13.75 -16.26
C VAL A 382 -8.71 -14.08 -16.86
N GLY A 383 -8.27 -15.33 -16.70
CA GLY A 383 -7.00 -15.81 -17.20
C GLY A 383 -5.85 -15.77 -16.18
N PRO A 384 -4.61 -15.96 -16.65
CA PRO A 384 -3.48 -16.34 -15.82
C PRO A 384 -2.93 -15.22 -14.94
N ALA A 385 -2.23 -15.60 -13.87
CA ALA A 385 -1.38 -14.74 -13.06
C ALA A 385 -0.07 -14.36 -13.80
N PRO A 386 0.64 -13.31 -13.36
CA PRO A 386 1.96 -12.97 -13.90
C PRO A 386 2.97 -14.12 -13.71
N ILE A 387 3.96 -14.20 -14.61
CA ILE A 387 5.09 -15.15 -14.47
C ILE A 387 6.05 -14.71 -13.37
N HIS A 388 6.41 -15.67 -12.49
CA HIS A 388 7.45 -15.50 -11.49
C HIS A 388 8.51 -16.61 -11.65
N GLY A 389 9.42 -16.44 -12.62
CA GLY A 389 10.41 -17.44 -12.98
C GLY A 389 10.02 -18.20 -14.25
N GLN A 390 9.70 -19.49 -14.13
CA GLN A 390 9.14 -20.27 -15.25
C GLN A 390 7.61 -20.27 -15.18
N ALA A 391 6.96 -20.29 -16.35
CA ALA A 391 5.51 -20.41 -16.45
C ALA A 391 5.02 -21.76 -15.91
N ASP A 392 3.90 -21.76 -15.18
CA ASP A 392 3.20 -22.98 -14.77
C ASP A 392 2.66 -23.74 -16.00
N PHE A 393 2.11 -23.00 -16.96
CA PHE A 393 1.57 -23.52 -18.21
C PHE A 393 2.29 -22.96 -19.43
N HIS A 394 2.27 -23.75 -20.50
CA HIS A 394 2.77 -23.33 -21.80
C HIS A 394 1.76 -23.69 -22.89
N MET A 395 1.28 -22.67 -23.61
CA MET A 395 0.43 -22.82 -24.78
C MET A 395 1.19 -22.44 -26.06
N MET A 396 0.90 -23.17 -27.13
CA MET A 396 1.29 -22.88 -28.50
C MET A 396 0.04 -22.43 -29.25
N ILE A 397 -0.01 -21.16 -29.65
CA ILE A 397 -1.13 -20.59 -30.39
C ILE A 397 -0.75 -20.44 -31.85
N LEU A 398 -1.53 -21.07 -32.73
CA LEU A 398 -1.35 -20.98 -34.17
C LEU A 398 -2.23 -19.85 -34.71
N ALA A 399 -1.64 -18.90 -35.43
CA ALA A 399 -2.40 -17.83 -36.08
C ALA A 399 -3.39 -18.40 -37.11
N PRO A 400 -4.49 -17.66 -37.43
CA PRO A 400 -5.44 -18.06 -38.45
C PRO A 400 -4.78 -18.47 -39.77
N GLY A 401 -5.19 -19.61 -40.32
CA GLY A 401 -4.60 -20.18 -41.54
C GLY A 401 -3.55 -21.27 -41.30
N LEU A 402 -3.04 -21.40 -40.06
CA LEU A 402 -2.20 -22.52 -39.65
C LEU A 402 -3.04 -23.59 -38.95
N ASP A 403 -2.80 -24.86 -39.27
CA ASP A 403 -3.47 -26.00 -38.62
C ASP A 403 -2.53 -26.73 -37.66
N SER A 404 -3.09 -27.52 -36.75
CA SER A 404 -2.29 -28.26 -35.76
C SER A 404 -1.45 -29.38 -36.38
N ARG A 405 -1.81 -29.91 -37.56
CA ARG A 405 -1.03 -30.95 -38.24
C ARG A 405 0.31 -30.40 -38.68
N PHE A 406 0.32 -29.19 -39.25
CA PHE A 406 1.54 -28.46 -39.58
C PHE A 406 2.51 -28.40 -38.39
N PHE A 407 2.03 -28.06 -37.19
CA PHE A 407 2.89 -27.99 -36.00
C PHE A 407 3.49 -29.35 -35.63
N PHE A 408 2.69 -30.42 -35.66
CA PHE A 408 3.19 -31.75 -35.30
C PHE A 408 4.14 -32.35 -36.35
N GLU A 409 4.03 -31.93 -37.62
CA GLU A 409 4.97 -32.32 -38.67
C GLU A 409 6.30 -31.54 -38.57
N THR A 410 6.25 -30.27 -38.19
CA THR A 410 7.43 -29.37 -38.22
C THR A 410 8.16 -29.26 -36.88
N ALA A 411 7.46 -29.38 -35.75
CA ALA A 411 7.97 -29.13 -34.41
C ALA A 411 7.82 -30.33 -33.47
N GLN A 412 7.76 -31.55 -34.02
CA GLN A 412 7.59 -32.78 -33.22
C GLN A 412 8.64 -32.93 -32.12
N GLY A 413 9.90 -32.62 -32.41
CA GLY A 413 11.01 -32.68 -31.45
C GLY A 413 10.78 -31.73 -30.26
N TYR A 414 10.32 -30.52 -30.54
CA TYR A 414 10.00 -29.53 -29.51
C TYR A 414 8.81 -29.96 -28.65
N TRP A 415 7.74 -30.49 -29.28
CA TRP A 415 6.59 -31.01 -28.53
C TRP A 415 6.97 -32.18 -27.62
N ASN A 416 7.81 -33.11 -28.10
CA ASN A 416 8.27 -34.24 -27.29
C ASN A 416 9.04 -33.82 -26.03
N VAL A 417 9.75 -32.68 -26.09
CA VAL A 417 10.52 -32.14 -24.96
C VAL A 417 9.65 -31.33 -24.00
N PHE A 418 8.87 -30.37 -24.51
CA PHE A 418 8.20 -29.37 -23.66
C PHE A 418 6.71 -29.60 -23.46
N ARG A 419 6.08 -30.40 -24.32
CA ARG A 419 4.65 -30.75 -24.33
C ARG A 419 3.71 -29.54 -24.13
N PRO A 420 3.82 -28.49 -24.97
CA PRO A 420 2.87 -27.38 -24.91
C PRO A 420 1.45 -27.85 -25.26
N VAL A 421 0.48 -27.12 -24.74
CA VAL A 421 -0.92 -27.22 -25.18
C VAL A 421 -1.05 -26.48 -26.52
N VAL A 422 -1.30 -27.21 -27.61
CA VAL A 422 -1.38 -26.64 -28.96
C VAL A 422 -2.83 -26.31 -29.30
N VAL A 423 -3.12 -25.03 -29.56
CA VAL A 423 -4.48 -24.53 -29.79
C VAL A 423 -4.50 -23.49 -30.90
N THR A 424 -5.66 -23.31 -31.51
CA THR A 424 -5.95 -22.22 -32.46
C THR A 424 -6.86 -21.15 -31.87
N ASP A 425 -7.48 -21.43 -30.71
CA ASP A 425 -8.43 -20.55 -30.04
C ASP A 425 -7.78 -19.88 -28.81
N THR A 426 -7.64 -18.55 -28.86
CA THR A 426 -7.06 -17.74 -27.79
C THR A 426 -7.98 -17.62 -26.57
N ASN A 427 -9.28 -17.92 -26.70
CA ASN A 427 -10.20 -17.92 -25.56
C ASN A 427 -9.82 -18.99 -24.54
N LEU A 428 -9.09 -20.04 -24.92
CA LEU A 428 -8.69 -21.08 -23.99
C LEU A 428 -7.74 -20.61 -22.88
N ILE A 429 -7.11 -19.44 -23.05
CA ILE A 429 -6.33 -18.77 -22.00
C ILE A 429 -7.21 -18.44 -20.78
N GLU A 430 -8.49 -18.16 -20.98
CA GLU A 430 -9.43 -17.79 -19.91
C GLU A 430 -9.64 -18.88 -18.87
N PHE A 431 -9.42 -20.14 -19.26
CA PHE A 431 -9.53 -21.30 -18.39
C PHE A 431 -8.26 -21.57 -17.57
N ILE A 432 -7.18 -20.82 -17.80
CA ILE A 432 -6.02 -20.88 -16.91
C ILE A 432 -6.40 -20.16 -15.60
N PRO A 433 -6.31 -20.86 -14.46
CA PRO A 433 -6.59 -20.26 -13.17
C PRO A 433 -5.73 -19.02 -12.90
N ASN A 434 -6.30 -18.02 -12.24
CA ASN A 434 -5.62 -16.76 -11.93
C ASN A 434 -4.52 -16.88 -10.86
N ASP A 435 -4.34 -18.04 -10.24
CA ASP A 435 -3.22 -18.38 -9.38
C ASP A 435 -2.06 -19.05 -10.13
N ARG A 436 -2.23 -19.27 -11.45
CA ARG A 436 -1.26 -19.94 -12.32
C ARG A 436 -0.79 -19.04 -13.44
N SER A 437 0.49 -19.13 -13.73
CA SER A 437 1.13 -18.33 -14.77
C SER A 437 1.16 -19.05 -16.11
N LEU A 438 1.08 -18.29 -17.20
CA LEU A 438 1.05 -18.83 -18.55
C LEU A 438 2.09 -18.13 -19.44
N ALA A 439 2.89 -18.93 -20.12
CA ALA A 439 3.61 -18.51 -21.30
C ALA A 439 2.85 -18.95 -22.56
N VAL A 440 2.76 -18.06 -23.52
CA VAL A 440 2.17 -18.33 -24.83
C VAL A 440 3.23 -18.11 -25.90
N THR A 441 3.53 -19.16 -26.66
CA THR A 441 4.26 -19.04 -27.92
C THR A 441 3.25 -18.88 -29.05
N VAL A 442 3.30 -17.79 -29.81
CA VAL A 442 2.46 -17.58 -31.00
C VAL A 442 3.27 -17.81 -32.26
N ILE A 443 2.81 -18.71 -33.13
CA ILE A 443 3.34 -18.84 -34.49
C ILE A 443 2.45 -18.00 -35.40
N SER A 444 3.01 -16.93 -35.95
CA SER A 444 2.26 -15.96 -36.77
C SER A 444 3.02 -15.58 -38.03
N PRO A 445 2.34 -15.43 -39.17
CA PRO A 445 2.92 -14.70 -40.29
C PRO A 445 3.07 -13.20 -39.92
N PRO A 446 4.00 -12.46 -40.56
CA PRO A 446 4.34 -11.09 -40.19
C PRO A 446 3.15 -10.13 -40.13
N GLU A 447 2.19 -10.27 -41.03
CA GLU A 447 1.02 -9.40 -41.17
C GLU A 447 -0.02 -9.56 -40.04
N LEU A 448 0.04 -10.66 -39.27
CA LEU A 448 -0.90 -10.93 -38.16
C LEU A 448 -0.30 -10.64 -36.78
N VAL A 449 0.99 -10.28 -36.68
CA VAL A 449 1.70 -10.11 -35.41
C VAL A 449 1.02 -9.08 -34.49
N ASP A 450 0.72 -7.90 -35.02
CA ASP A 450 0.11 -6.83 -34.23
C ASP A 450 -1.28 -7.24 -33.74
N THR A 451 -2.06 -7.89 -34.62
CA THR A 451 -3.41 -8.38 -34.30
C THR A 451 -3.37 -9.42 -33.18
N MET A 452 -2.48 -10.41 -33.28
CA MET A 452 -2.34 -11.47 -32.27
C MET A 452 -1.80 -10.94 -30.94
N THR A 453 -0.85 -10.00 -31.00
CA THR A 453 -0.26 -9.36 -29.83
C THR A 453 -1.31 -8.57 -29.07
N SER A 454 -2.07 -7.69 -29.75
CA SER A 454 -3.19 -6.96 -29.15
C SER A 454 -4.23 -7.91 -28.57
N LEU A 455 -4.66 -8.93 -29.32
CA LEU A 455 -5.70 -9.87 -28.87
C LEU A 455 -5.32 -10.57 -27.56
N ILE A 456 -4.04 -10.92 -27.37
CA ILE A 456 -3.58 -11.64 -26.18
C ILE A 456 -3.21 -10.66 -25.06
N GLN A 457 -2.39 -9.64 -25.33
CA GLN A 457 -1.85 -8.76 -24.29
C GLN A 457 -2.88 -7.76 -23.75
N GLU A 458 -3.87 -7.34 -24.56
CA GLU A 458 -4.93 -6.45 -24.06
C GLU A 458 -5.91 -7.21 -23.16
N ARG A 459 -6.21 -8.47 -23.49
CA ARG A 459 -7.17 -9.30 -22.72
C ARG A 459 -6.52 -10.04 -21.56
N TYR A 460 -5.27 -10.46 -21.70
CA TYR A 460 -4.53 -11.27 -20.73
C TYR A 460 -3.15 -10.65 -20.46
N PRO A 461 -3.10 -9.51 -19.75
CA PRO A 461 -1.88 -8.71 -19.59
C PRO A 461 -0.75 -9.44 -18.86
N ASN A 462 -1.07 -10.53 -18.17
CA ASN A 462 -0.14 -11.33 -17.39
C ASN A 462 0.53 -12.48 -18.18
N VAL A 463 0.10 -12.71 -19.41
CA VAL A 463 0.68 -13.74 -20.29
C VAL A 463 2.07 -13.29 -20.74
N PHE A 464 3.06 -14.15 -20.54
CA PHE A 464 4.34 -13.97 -21.21
C PHE A 464 4.21 -14.41 -22.67
N LEU A 465 4.38 -13.46 -23.57
CA LEU A 465 4.23 -13.66 -25.00
C LEU A 465 5.59 -13.88 -25.67
N ASP A 466 5.76 -15.03 -26.32
CA ASP A 466 6.90 -15.41 -27.15
C ASP A 466 6.42 -15.50 -28.60
N LEU A 467 6.95 -14.64 -29.49
CA LEU A 467 6.51 -14.56 -30.88
C LEU A 467 7.48 -15.31 -31.80
N VAL A 468 6.96 -16.20 -32.61
CA VAL A 468 7.67 -16.87 -33.71
C VAL A 468 7.08 -16.34 -35.02
N ILE A 469 7.85 -15.48 -35.68
CA ILE A 469 7.43 -14.76 -36.89
C ILE A 469 8.16 -15.35 -38.09
N SER A 470 7.45 -16.05 -38.98
CA SER A 470 7.98 -16.50 -40.27
C SER A 470 6.84 -16.94 -41.19
N GLU A 471 7.02 -16.73 -42.50
CA GLU A 471 6.17 -17.31 -43.55
C GLU A 471 6.70 -18.68 -44.04
N ASP A 472 7.95 -19.01 -43.70
CA ASP A 472 8.62 -20.22 -44.14
C ASP A 472 8.56 -21.31 -43.06
N THR A 473 7.78 -22.34 -43.37
CA THR A 473 7.64 -23.56 -42.56
C THR A 473 8.99 -24.21 -42.18
N SER A 474 10.00 -24.11 -43.04
CA SER A 474 11.32 -24.70 -42.81
C SER A 474 12.12 -23.92 -41.76
N GLU A 475 11.97 -22.60 -41.70
CA GLU A 475 12.56 -21.75 -40.66
C GLU A 475 11.93 -22.01 -39.30
N ILE A 476 10.60 -22.14 -39.26
CA ILE A 476 9.85 -22.49 -38.04
C ILE A 476 10.33 -23.85 -37.51
N ALA A 477 10.45 -24.85 -38.38
CA ALA A 477 10.96 -26.17 -38.02
C ALA A 477 12.40 -26.11 -37.48
N ALA A 478 13.29 -25.37 -38.16
CA ALA A 478 14.67 -25.19 -37.72
C ALA A 478 14.76 -24.54 -36.34
N LEU A 479 13.97 -23.49 -36.09
CA LEU A 479 13.90 -22.80 -34.80
C LEU A 479 13.46 -23.73 -33.67
N PHE A 480 12.36 -24.47 -33.85
CA PHE A 480 11.85 -25.35 -32.81
C PHE A 480 12.77 -26.54 -32.53
N ASN A 481 13.39 -27.11 -33.56
CA ASN A 481 14.39 -28.16 -33.39
C ASN A 481 15.62 -27.65 -32.61
N GLU A 482 16.06 -26.43 -32.88
CA GLU A 482 17.16 -25.80 -32.15
C GLU A 482 16.80 -25.52 -30.69
N ARG A 483 15.60 -24.99 -30.43
CA ARG A 483 15.06 -24.78 -29.08
C ARG A 483 15.00 -26.09 -28.29
N ALA A 484 14.49 -27.16 -28.90
CA ALA A 484 14.43 -28.49 -28.30
C ALA A 484 15.83 -29.02 -27.95
N ARG A 485 16.79 -28.90 -28.87
CA ARG A 485 18.18 -29.33 -28.69
C ARG A 485 18.88 -28.58 -27.55
N ARG A 486 18.57 -27.29 -27.37
CA ARG A 486 19.17 -26.43 -26.33
C ARG A 486 18.42 -26.46 -25.01
N GLY A 487 17.29 -27.16 -24.91
CA GLY A 487 16.44 -27.12 -23.72
C GLY A 487 15.82 -25.74 -23.48
N LEU A 488 15.67 -24.91 -24.53
CA LEU A 488 15.07 -23.59 -24.45
C LEU A 488 13.58 -23.69 -24.76
N ARG A 489 12.74 -23.49 -23.75
CA ARG A 489 11.28 -23.49 -23.96
C ARG A 489 10.84 -22.24 -24.72
N PHE A 490 11.46 -21.09 -24.50
CA PHE A 490 11.06 -19.81 -25.12
C PHE A 490 12.25 -19.15 -25.84
N GLY A 491 11.98 -18.14 -26.66
CA GLY A 491 12.96 -17.37 -27.44
C GLY A 491 13.66 -16.27 -26.67
#